data_AF-A0AAV3YC57-F1
#
_entry.id   AF-A0AAV3YC57-F1
#
_cell.length_a   1.000
_cell.length_b   1.000
_cell.length_c   1.000
_cell.angle_alpha   90.00
_cell.angle_beta   90.00
_cell.angle_gamma   90.00
#
_symmetry.space_group_name_H-M   'P 1'
#
loop_
_entity.id
_entity.type
_entity.pdbx_description
1 polymer ?
#
loop_
_entity_poly.entity_id
_entity_poly.type
_entity_poly.pdbx_seq_one_letter_code
_entity_poly.pdbx_strand_id
1 'polypeptide(L)' 'FKGRVIVAKVDMAENRELVDRFKVKECPHIIYFRQGKMYRYDLPKLDAASLRSFLDGFYKNSKAENVPIPKSKL' A
#
# COMPACT_ATOMS: atom_id res chain seq x y z
N PHE A 1 2.99 -3.85 -15.46
CA PHE A 1 3.13 -2.62 -14.65
C PHE A 1 3.71 -1.42 -15.42
N LYS A 2 4.61 -1.60 -16.41
CA LYS A 2 5.34 -0.51 -17.09
C LYS A 2 4.40 0.60 -17.61
N GLY A 3 4.57 1.81 -17.06
CA GLY A 3 3.87 3.03 -17.47
C GLY A 3 2.51 3.31 -16.80
N ARG A 4 1.97 2.41 -15.95
CA ARG A 4 0.63 2.57 -15.33
C ARG A 4 0.63 2.68 -13.81
N VAL A 5 1.67 2.13 -13.16
CA VAL A 5 1.79 2.07 -11.69
C VAL A 5 3.22 2.42 -11.30
N ILE A 6 3.37 3.31 -10.34
CA ILE A 6 4.66 3.62 -9.70
C ILE A 6 4.82 2.66 -8.52
N VAL A 7 5.98 2.03 -8.42
CA VAL A 7 6.33 1.11 -7.34
C VAL A 7 7.43 1.74 -6.50
N ALA A 8 7.23 1.79 -5.19
CA ALA A 8 8.21 2.26 -4.22
C ALA A 8 8.44 1.18 -3.17
N LYS A 9 9.70 1.00 -2.76
CA LYS A 9 10.09 0.14 -1.64
C LYS A 9 10.41 1.04 -0.45
N VAL A 10 9.90 0.70 0.72
CA VAL A 10 10.17 1.41 1.97
C VAL A 10 10.76 0.41 2.95
N ASP A 11 11.90 0.75 3.54
CA ASP A 11 12.47 -0.02 4.64
C ASP A 11 11.82 0.41 5.96
N MET A 12 11.23 -0.54 6.70
CA MET A 12 10.53 -0.25 7.95
C MET A 12 11.48 0.26 9.05
N ALA A 13 12.72 -0.24 9.11
CA ALA A 13 13.68 0.13 10.15
C ALA A 13 14.16 1.58 9.96
N GLU A 14 14.32 2.00 8.71
CA GLU A 14 14.78 3.35 8.34
C GLU A 14 13.65 4.40 8.33
N ASN A 15 12.38 3.99 8.23
CA ASN A 15 11.26 4.91 7.98
C ASN A 15 10.14 4.84 9.04
N ARG A 16 10.49 5.06 10.31
CA ARG A 16 9.54 4.96 11.44
C ARG A 16 8.31 5.86 11.31
N GLU A 17 8.44 7.08 10.77
CA GLU A 17 7.31 7.98 10.57
C GLU A 17 6.26 7.43 9.60
N LEU A 18 6.71 6.76 8.52
CA LEU A 18 5.82 6.11 7.56
C LEU A 18 5.15 4.89 8.19
N VAL A 19 5.91 4.09 8.94
CA VAL A 19 5.40 2.94 9.70
C VAL A 19 4.25 3.37 10.62
N ASP A 20 4.45 4.42 11.41
CA ASP A 20 3.44 4.96 12.32
C ASP A 20 2.25 5.56 11.59
N ARG A 21 2.50 6.35 10.54
CA ARG A 21 1.44 7.01 9.76
C ARG A 21 0.52 6.00 9.09
N PHE A 22 1.07 4.93 8.52
CA PHE A 22 0.32 3.90 7.81
C PHE A 22 -0.02 2.69 8.67
N LYS A 23 0.32 2.71 9.97
CA LYS A 23 0.06 1.65 10.95
C LYS A 23 0.58 0.27 10.47
N VAL A 24 1.77 0.24 9.87
CA VAL A 24 2.41 -1.00 9.41
C VAL A 24 3.01 -1.70 10.63
N LYS A 25 2.69 -2.99 10.84
CA LYS A 25 3.16 -3.74 12.01
C LYS A 25 4.23 -4.78 11.68
N GLU A 26 4.18 -5.33 10.47
CA GLU A 26 5.01 -6.44 10.03
C GLU A 26 5.29 -6.34 8.53
N CYS A 27 6.31 -7.06 8.06
CA CYS A 27 6.65 -7.18 6.65
C CYS A 27 6.48 -8.63 6.15
N PRO A 28 6.16 -8.84 4.86
CA PRO A 28 5.88 -7.81 3.85
C PRO A 28 4.49 -7.16 4.04
N HIS A 29 4.38 -5.86 3.76
CA HIS A 29 3.10 -5.14 3.75
C HIS A 29 2.99 -4.28 2.51
N ILE A 30 1.91 -4.43 1.73
CA ILE A 30 1.71 -3.72 0.48
C ILE A 30 0.47 -2.84 0.59
N ILE A 31 0.65 -1.56 0.25
CA ILE A 31 -0.42 -0.57 0.19
C ILE A 31 -0.47 -0.03 -1.23
N TYR A 32 -1.64 -0.14 -1.87
CA TYR A 32 -1.89 0.45 -3.17
C TYR A 32 -2.63 1.78 -3.03
N PHE A 33 -2.13 2.81 -3.68
CA PHE A 33 -2.74 4.15 -3.69
C PHE A 33 -3.44 4.40 -5.02
N ARG A 34 -4.72 4.78 -4.96
CA ARG A 34 -5.50 5.12 -6.16
C ARG A 34 -6.59 6.14 -5.81
N GLN A 35 -6.62 7.24 -6.56
CA GLN A 35 -7.68 8.27 -6.48
C GLN A 35 -7.95 8.77 -5.04
N GLY A 36 -6.90 9.11 -4.30
CA GLY A 36 -7.00 9.65 -2.93
C GLY A 36 -7.38 8.62 -1.86
N LYS A 37 -7.50 7.33 -2.23
CA LYS A 37 -7.70 6.21 -1.31
C LYS A 37 -6.48 5.30 -1.30
N MET A 38 -6.37 4.54 -0.22
CA MET A 38 -5.41 3.44 -0.10
C MET A 38 -6.13 2.12 0.16
N TYR A 39 -5.51 1.04 -0.33
CA TYR A 39 -6.03 -0.32 -0.26
C TYR A 39 -4.90 -1.24 0.19
N ARG A 40 -5.12 -2.00 1.25
CA ARG A 40 -4.14 -2.97 1.75
C ARG A 40 -4.27 -4.28 0.99
N TYR A 41 -3.13 -4.88 0.71
CA TYR A 41 -3.07 -6.21 0.14
C TYR A 41 -3.18 -7.25 1.25
N ASP A 42 -4.38 -7.77 1.48
CA ASP A 42 -4.67 -8.77 2.51
C ASP A 42 -4.97 -10.16 1.92
N LEU A 43 -4.57 -10.40 0.66
CA LEU A 43 -4.78 -11.69 0.01
C LEU A 43 -3.77 -12.73 0.53
N PRO A 44 -4.18 -14.00 0.74
CA PRO A 44 -3.29 -15.04 1.28
C PRO A 44 -2.06 -15.33 0.40
N LYS A 45 -2.19 -15.11 -0.91
CA LYS A 45 -1.13 -15.42 -1.88
C LYS A 45 -0.40 -14.13 -2.24
N LEU A 46 0.92 -14.10 -2.05
CA LEU A 46 1.77 -13.00 -2.47
C LEU A 46 2.70 -13.47 -3.60
N ASP A 47 2.22 -13.39 -4.84
CA ASP A 47 3.01 -13.62 -6.05
C ASP A 47 2.74 -12.54 -7.10
N ALA A 48 3.52 -12.54 -8.18
CA ALA A 48 3.41 -11.55 -9.25
C ALA A 48 2.04 -11.53 -9.94
N ALA A 49 1.38 -12.70 -10.06
CA ALA A 49 0.08 -12.82 -10.71
C ALA A 49 -1.04 -12.26 -9.83
N SER A 50 -1.03 -12.59 -8.54
CA SER A 50 -1.99 -12.07 -7.56
C SER A 50 -1.83 -10.58 -7.36
N LEU A 51 -0.59 -10.06 -7.29
CA LEU A 51 -0.35 -8.61 -7.23
C LEU A 51 -0.82 -7.89 -8.50
N ARG A 52 -0.64 -8.52 -9.68
CA ARG A 52 -1.15 -7.97 -10.94
C ARG A 52 -2.67 -7.88 -10.97
N SER A 53 -3.37 -8.96 -10.60
CA SER A 53 -4.83 -8.99 -10.50
C SER A 53 -5.35 -7.94 -9.51
N PHE A 54 -4.66 -7.79 -8.38
CA PHE A 54 -4.95 -6.74 -7.40
C PHE A 54 -4.91 -5.34 -8.01
N LEU A 55 -3.83 -5.01 -8.71
CA LEU A 55 -3.64 -3.70 -9.33
C LEU A 55 -4.56 -3.44 -10.53
N ASP A 56 -4.94 -4.48 -11.28
CA ASP A 56 -5.81 -4.37 -12.45
C ASP A 56 -7.29 -4.13 -12.07
N GLY A 57 -7.69 -4.43 -10.83
CA GLY A 57 -9.01 -4.03 -10.36
C GLY A 57 -9.51 -4.72 -9.09
N PHE A 58 -8.89 -5.83 -8.67
CA PHE A 58 -9.39 -6.56 -7.51
C PHE A 58 -9.30 -5.75 -6.21
N TYR A 59 -8.42 -4.75 -6.12
CA TYR A 59 -8.36 -3.80 -5.00
C TYR A 59 -9.72 -3.15 -4.66
N LYS A 60 -10.65 -3.06 -5.62
CA LYS A 60 -12.01 -2.52 -5.40
C LYS A 60 -12.85 -3.37 -4.44
N ASN A 61 -12.48 -4.64 -4.26
CA ASN A 61 -13.11 -5.55 -3.29
C ASN A 61 -12.45 -5.45 -1.90
N SER A 62 -11.32 -4.76 -1.79
CA SER A 62 -10.67 -4.48 -0.51
C SER A 62 -11.27 -3.24 0.13
N LYS A 63 -11.05 -3.11 1.45
CA LYS A 63 -11.47 -1.93 2.18
C LYS A 63 -10.79 -0.67 1.62
N ALA A 64 -11.58 0.30 1.19
CA ALA A 64 -11.09 1.61 0.81
C ALA A 64 -10.82 2.44 2.08
N GLU A 65 -9.57 2.82 2.31
CA GLU A 65 -9.16 3.68 3.41
C GLU A 65 -8.78 5.08 2.90
N ASN A 66 -9.00 6.11 3.71
CA ASN A 66 -8.44 7.43 3.42
C ASN A 66 -6.92 7.39 3.60
N VAL A 67 -6.19 8.09 2.74
CA VAL A 67 -4.74 8.25 2.93
C VAL A 67 -4.51 9.11 4.17
N PRO A 68 -3.85 8.59 5.24
CA PRO A 68 -3.58 9.36 6.44
C PRO A 68 -2.69 10.55 6.11
N ILE A 69 -2.96 11.70 6.71
CA ILE A 69 -2.18 12.93 6.53
C ILE A 69 -0.81 12.74 7.20
N PRO A 70 0.30 13.27 6.64
CA PRO A 70 1.59 13.22 7.34
C PRO A 70 1.46 13.92 8.69
N LYS A 71 2.11 13.38 9.73
CA LYS A 71 2.16 14.02 11.05
C LYS A 71 3.11 15.23 11.12
N SER A 72 3.65 15.67 9.98
CA SER A 72 4.59 16.79 9.90
C SER A 72 3.93 18.10 10.36
N LYS A 73 4.68 18.81 11.19
CA LYS A 73 4.28 19.92 12.07
C LYS A 73 3.64 21.09 11.30
N LEU A 74 2.56 21.64 11.85
CA LEU A 74 2.30 23.07 11.77
C LEU A 74 3.48 23.84 12.38
#